data_AF-A0A936E0G9-F1
#
_entry.id   AF-A0A936E0G9-F1
#
_cell.length_a   1.000
_cell.length_b   1.000
_cell.length_c   1.000
_cell.angle_alpha   90.00
_cell.angle_beta   90.00
_cell.angle_gamma   90.00
#
_symmetry.space_group_name_H-M   'P 1'
#
loop_
_entity.id
_entity.type
_entity.pdbx_description
1 polymer ?
#
loop_
_entity_poly.entity_id
_entity_poly.type
_entity_poly.pdbx_seq_one_letter_code
_entity_poly.pdbx_strand_id
1 'polypeptide(L)'
;MRFKRITLIFALCLMGSSVAVAQESLGTPAAKAAFERGEALSRKSKFAEAAAEYRRAIEIDPDYAEAHSQFIFSSKLSARDESDPVKSKALGEAMTDKLKAMYAEWAQKDPKRASYQWALGDLHMYKDYAKVEQYTRKAVELDPRFARAWQTLALVEEVRGNNANEHSYLKKAAEAAPDNPAYAFYYANSLKRKNKSLYAKASLDVAKRFPKHERGAQSLYWLGFNETNPAFKQAYLEQLRLQYPVAEFSWSSSGMFMLFEAYHKAAPDKALALAEGMVKAFPAGSQNKSWQALLDYQKNMIRAQVLLDKKDFAIASG
;
A
#
# COMPACT_ATOMS: atom_id res chain seq x y z
N MET A 1 -17.44 75.26 -3.53
CA MET A 1 -16.60 74.55 -2.55
C MET A 1 -16.88 73.06 -2.62
N ARG A 2 -15.98 72.24 -3.18
CA ARG A 2 -15.91 70.79 -2.92
C ARG A 2 -14.46 70.36 -3.03
N PHE A 3 -13.91 69.96 -1.90
CA PHE A 3 -12.53 69.53 -1.70
C PHE A 3 -12.35 68.04 -2.06
N LYS A 4 -11.24 67.78 -2.77
CA LYS A 4 -10.28 66.64 -2.71
C LYS A 4 -10.77 65.27 -2.21
N ARG A 5 -10.36 64.21 -2.94
CA ARG A 5 -9.32 63.27 -2.48
C ARG A 5 -8.80 62.39 -3.62
N ILE A 6 -7.50 62.48 -3.83
CA ILE A 6 -6.66 61.58 -4.64
C ILE A 6 -6.34 60.38 -3.75
N THR A 7 -6.58 59.17 -4.22
CA THR A 7 -6.07 57.95 -3.58
C THR A 7 -5.23 57.19 -4.58
N LEU A 8 -3.92 57.30 -4.39
CA LEU A 8 -2.87 56.56 -5.07
C LEU A 8 -2.74 55.21 -4.35
N ILE A 9 -3.07 54.10 -5.00
CA ILE A 9 -2.84 52.76 -4.45
C ILE A 9 -1.58 52.20 -5.12
N PHE A 10 -0.49 52.16 -4.36
CA PHE A 10 0.71 51.39 -4.68
C PHE A 10 0.38 49.90 -4.48
N ALA A 11 0.17 49.17 -5.56
CA ALA A 11 0.15 47.71 -5.53
C ALA A 11 1.60 47.21 -5.62
N LEU A 12 2.20 46.95 -4.46
CA LEU A 12 3.50 46.30 -4.35
C LEU A 12 3.31 44.80 -4.63
N CYS A 13 3.54 44.38 -5.88
CA CYS A 13 3.64 42.96 -6.24
C CYS A 13 4.89 42.37 -5.59
N LEU A 14 4.75 41.85 -4.37
CA LEU A 14 5.69 40.89 -3.81
C LEU A 14 5.55 39.59 -4.62
N MET A 15 6.42 39.43 -5.62
CA MET A 15 6.74 38.12 -6.18
C MET A 15 7.37 37.30 -5.06
N GLY A 16 6.52 36.63 -4.28
CA GLY A 16 6.95 35.51 -3.46
C GLY A 16 7.42 34.43 -4.42
N SER A 17 8.74 34.32 -4.59
CA SER A 17 9.36 33.13 -5.12
C SER A 17 8.92 31.98 -4.22
N SER A 18 7.85 31.28 -4.61
CA SER A 18 7.58 29.96 -4.10
C SER A 18 8.78 29.13 -4.50
N VAL A 19 9.74 28.97 -3.59
CA VAL A 19 10.58 27.78 -3.61
C VAL A 19 9.56 26.66 -3.64
N ALA A 20 9.37 26.05 -4.81
CA ALA A 20 8.55 24.87 -4.94
C ALA A 20 9.22 23.86 -4.04
N VAL A 21 8.74 23.80 -2.79
CA VAL A 21 9.29 22.94 -1.76
C VAL A 21 9.17 21.55 -2.34
N ALA A 22 10.32 20.90 -2.53
CA ALA A 22 10.41 19.62 -3.20
C ALA A 22 9.33 18.70 -2.64
N GLN A 23 8.57 18.10 -3.52
CA GLN A 23 7.68 16.99 -3.22
C GLN A 23 8.35 15.80 -3.89
N GLU A 24 8.31 14.62 -3.25
CA GLU A 24 8.76 13.37 -3.87
C GLU A 24 8.32 13.32 -5.33
N SER A 25 9.28 13.24 -6.26
CA SER A 25 8.93 13.23 -7.68
C SER A 25 8.26 11.91 -8.01
N LEU A 26 7.14 11.99 -8.72
CA LEU A 26 6.49 10.83 -9.32
C LEU A 26 7.14 10.42 -10.66
N GLY A 27 8.24 11.06 -11.04
CA GLY A 27 8.92 10.88 -12.31
C GLY A 27 8.47 11.88 -13.38
N THR A 28 9.41 12.60 -13.99
CA THR A 28 9.16 13.29 -15.27
C THR A 28 8.74 12.28 -16.36
N PRO A 29 8.04 12.70 -17.44
CA PRO A 29 7.66 11.77 -18.52
C PRO A 29 8.84 10.97 -19.09
N ALA A 30 10.00 11.60 -19.23
CA ALA A 30 11.21 10.93 -19.71
C ALA A 30 11.77 9.92 -18.69
N ALA A 31 11.76 10.26 -17.39
CA ALA A 31 12.18 9.33 -16.34
C ALA A 31 11.21 8.14 -16.22
N LYS A 32 9.89 8.38 -16.32
CA LYS A 32 8.87 7.33 -16.36
C LYS A 32 9.07 6.38 -17.53
N ALA A 33 9.37 6.89 -18.73
CA ALA A 33 9.63 6.04 -19.88
C ALA A 33 10.85 5.12 -19.67
N ALA A 34 11.90 5.61 -19.01
CA ALA A 34 13.03 4.76 -18.62
C ALA A 34 12.65 3.75 -17.53
N PHE A 35 11.93 4.20 -16.51
CA PHE A 35 11.42 3.35 -15.43
C PHE A 35 10.56 2.18 -15.96
N GLU A 36 9.60 2.46 -16.85
CA GLU A 36 8.72 1.47 -17.47
C GLU A 36 9.49 0.43 -18.30
N ARG A 37 10.56 0.83 -18.98
CA ARG A 37 11.48 -0.13 -19.65
C ARG A 37 12.19 -1.01 -18.62
N GLY A 38 12.66 -0.42 -17.52
CA GLY A 38 13.22 -1.15 -16.39
C GLY A 38 12.25 -2.19 -15.82
N GLU A 39 10.97 -1.82 -15.64
CA GLU A 39 9.94 -2.75 -15.19
C GLU A 39 9.69 -3.87 -16.18
N ALA A 40 9.64 -3.56 -17.48
CA ALA A 40 9.46 -4.56 -18.53
C ALA A 40 10.63 -5.57 -18.58
N LEU A 41 11.85 -5.13 -18.32
CA LEU A 41 13.04 -5.97 -18.22
C LEU A 41 13.04 -6.81 -16.93
N SER A 42 12.65 -6.19 -15.80
CA SER A 42 12.53 -6.88 -14.51
C SER A 42 11.50 -8.01 -14.55
N ARG A 43 10.35 -7.79 -15.22
CA ARG A 43 9.34 -8.85 -15.46
C ARG A 43 9.88 -10.03 -16.30
N LYS A 44 10.94 -9.82 -17.07
CA LYS A 44 11.65 -10.86 -17.84
C LYS A 44 12.86 -11.42 -17.08
N SER A 45 13.00 -11.12 -15.79
CA SER A 45 14.15 -11.46 -14.92
C SER A 45 15.50 -10.92 -15.42
N LYS A 46 15.50 -9.93 -16.32
CA LYS A 46 16.71 -9.32 -16.86
C LYS A 46 17.20 -8.21 -15.95
N PHE A 47 17.60 -8.57 -14.73
CA PHE A 47 17.80 -7.61 -13.64
C PHE A 47 18.96 -6.62 -13.86
N ALA A 48 20.04 -7.03 -14.52
CA ALA A 48 21.15 -6.13 -14.83
C ALA A 48 20.73 -5.01 -15.80
N GLU A 49 19.98 -5.38 -16.84
CA GLU A 49 19.44 -4.45 -17.83
C GLU A 49 18.36 -3.56 -17.21
N ALA A 50 17.50 -4.12 -16.36
CA ALA A 50 16.52 -3.37 -15.59
C ALA A 50 17.19 -2.32 -14.70
N ALA A 51 18.25 -2.69 -13.98
CA ALA A 51 19.02 -1.77 -13.15
C ALA A 51 19.63 -0.62 -13.98
N ALA A 52 20.09 -0.88 -15.20
CA ALA A 52 20.59 0.18 -16.08
C ALA A 52 19.50 1.19 -16.47
N GLU A 53 18.29 0.73 -16.80
CA GLU A 53 17.16 1.62 -17.12
C GLU A 53 16.64 2.39 -15.90
N TYR A 54 16.59 1.77 -14.71
CA TYR A 54 16.24 2.50 -13.48
C TYR A 54 17.30 3.54 -13.12
N ARG A 55 18.58 3.23 -13.31
CA ARG A 55 19.65 4.22 -13.16
C ARG A 55 19.49 5.39 -14.13
N ARG A 56 19.12 5.12 -15.38
CA ARG A 56 18.81 6.17 -16.35
C ARG A 56 17.63 7.03 -15.91
N ALA A 57 16.59 6.42 -15.31
CA ALA A 57 15.48 7.17 -14.75
C ALA A 57 15.94 8.11 -13.61
N ILE A 58 16.84 7.66 -12.74
CA ILE A 58 17.46 8.49 -11.68
C ILE A 58 18.31 9.62 -12.27
N GLU A 59 19.09 9.35 -13.32
CA GLU A 59 19.91 10.38 -13.98
C GLU A 59 19.05 11.48 -14.64
N ILE A 60 17.85 11.13 -15.11
CA ILE A 60 16.87 12.07 -15.67
C ILE A 60 16.11 12.82 -14.57
N ASP A 61 15.71 12.12 -13.51
CA ASP A 61 14.97 12.66 -12.38
C ASP A 61 15.51 12.12 -11.05
N PRO A 62 16.49 12.83 -10.45
CA PRO A 62 17.13 12.42 -9.20
C PRO A 62 16.22 12.34 -7.97
N ASP A 63 15.01 12.91 -8.02
CA ASP A 63 14.07 12.87 -6.91
C ASP A 63 12.99 11.79 -7.11
N TYR A 64 13.08 11.00 -8.19
CA TYR A 64 12.15 9.91 -8.44
C TYR A 64 12.45 8.71 -7.53
N ALA A 65 11.93 8.77 -6.30
CA ALA A 65 12.25 7.83 -5.23
C ALA A 65 11.93 6.36 -5.58
N GLU A 66 10.92 6.11 -6.41
CA GLU A 66 10.61 4.75 -6.88
C GLU A 66 11.72 4.18 -7.76
N ALA A 67 12.34 4.99 -8.63
CA ALA A 67 13.45 4.54 -9.45
C ALA A 67 14.67 4.14 -8.58
N HIS A 68 14.91 4.85 -7.47
CA HIS A 68 15.95 4.50 -6.50
C HIS A 68 15.71 3.12 -5.86
N SER A 69 14.49 2.85 -5.37
CA SER A 69 14.10 1.54 -4.82
C SER A 69 14.33 0.42 -5.85
N GLN A 70 13.79 0.59 -7.06
CA GLN A 70 13.84 -0.44 -8.10
C GLN A 70 15.25 -0.67 -8.61
N PHE A 71 16.07 0.39 -8.69
CA PHE A 71 17.49 0.28 -9.03
C PHE A 71 18.28 -0.51 -7.98
N ILE A 72 18.11 -0.20 -6.69
CA ILE A 72 18.78 -0.92 -5.59
C ILE A 72 18.36 -2.40 -5.61
N PHE A 73 17.06 -2.66 -5.70
CA PHE A 73 16.51 -4.01 -5.72
C PHE A 73 17.04 -4.82 -6.91
N SER A 74 16.94 -4.27 -8.13
CA SER A 74 17.36 -4.96 -9.35
C SER A 74 18.87 -5.18 -9.40
N SER A 75 19.67 -4.24 -8.90
CA SER A 75 21.13 -4.41 -8.81
C SER A 75 21.50 -5.57 -7.89
N LYS A 76 20.85 -5.69 -6.72
CA LYS A 76 21.07 -6.80 -5.79
C LYS A 76 20.62 -8.14 -6.38
N LEU A 77 19.52 -8.16 -7.13
CA LEU A 77 19.07 -9.35 -7.85
C LEU A 77 20.02 -9.79 -8.96
N SER A 78 20.57 -8.83 -9.72
CA SER A 78 21.52 -9.14 -10.80
C SER A 78 22.83 -9.76 -10.31
N ALA A 79 23.16 -9.57 -9.02
CA ALA A 79 24.35 -10.14 -8.40
C ALA A 79 24.12 -11.56 -7.84
N ARG A 80 22.88 -12.08 -7.87
CA ARG A 80 22.59 -13.39 -7.31
C ARG A 80 23.18 -14.50 -8.16
N ASP A 81 23.73 -15.50 -7.48
CA ASP A 81 24.05 -16.79 -8.07
C ASP A 81 22.91 -17.76 -7.73
N GLU A 82 22.19 -18.26 -8.72
CA GLU A 82 21.06 -19.18 -8.49
C GLU A 82 21.54 -20.59 -8.12
N SER A 83 22.79 -20.94 -8.46
CA SER A 83 23.35 -22.28 -8.22
C SER A 83 23.93 -22.44 -6.82
N ASP A 84 24.32 -21.33 -6.16
CA ASP A 84 24.99 -21.35 -4.87
C ASP A 84 24.46 -20.24 -3.94
N PRO A 85 23.61 -20.60 -2.95
CA PRO A 85 23.04 -19.64 -2.01
C PRO A 85 24.08 -18.90 -1.15
N VAL A 86 25.21 -19.54 -0.80
CA VAL A 86 26.26 -18.93 0.04
C VAL A 86 26.99 -17.86 -0.76
N LYS A 87 27.39 -18.20 -1.99
CA LYS A 87 28.00 -17.26 -2.92
C LYS A 87 27.04 -16.12 -3.28
N SER A 88 25.77 -16.44 -3.51
CA SER A 88 24.70 -15.46 -3.80
C SER A 88 24.55 -14.43 -2.68
N LYS A 89 24.61 -14.87 -1.42
CA LYS A 89 24.60 -13.96 -0.27
C LYS A 89 25.81 -13.03 -0.29
N ALA A 90 27.02 -13.56 -0.45
CA ALA A 90 28.25 -12.77 -0.48
C ALA A 90 28.24 -11.73 -1.62
N LEU A 91 27.79 -12.12 -2.82
CA LEU A 91 27.65 -11.20 -3.96
C LEU A 91 26.60 -10.12 -3.70
N GLY A 92 25.48 -10.45 -3.06
CA GLY A 92 24.47 -9.47 -2.65
C GLY A 92 25.00 -8.46 -1.63
N GLU A 93 25.87 -8.87 -0.72
CA GLU A 93 26.53 -7.99 0.25
C GLU A 93 27.55 -7.07 -0.43
N ALA A 94 28.41 -7.62 -1.28
CA ALA A 94 29.34 -6.82 -2.08
C ALA A 94 28.63 -5.80 -2.97
N MET A 95 27.50 -6.19 -3.59
CA MET A 95 26.67 -5.26 -4.36
C MET A 95 26.06 -4.16 -3.48
N THR A 96 25.62 -4.51 -2.27
CA THR A 96 25.10 -3.52 -1.32
C THR A 96 26.17 -2.49 -0.95
N ASP A 97 27.41 -2.91 -0.72
CA ASP A 97 28.50 -1.99 -0.39
C ASP A 97 28.93 -1.13 -1.58
N LYS A 98 28.90 -1.68 -2.80
CA LYS A 98 29.07 -0.90 -4.04
C LYS A 98 28.00 0.18 -4.17
N LEU A 99 26.73 -0.16 -3.92
CA LEU A 99 25.62 0.80 -3.96
C LEU A 99 25.79 1.90 -2.92
N LYS A 100 26.17 1.56 -1.67
CA LYS A 100 26.42 2.57 -0.63
C LYS A 100 27.52 3.55 -1.03
N ALA A 101 28.64 3.07 -1.56
CA ALA A 101 29.73 3.92 -2.03
C ALA A 101 29.26 4.88 -3.13
N MET A 102 28.51 4.36 -4.10
CA MET A 102 27.97 5.17 -5.20
C MET A 102 26.96 6.22 -4.71
N TYR A 103 26.02 5.86 -3.84
CA TYR A 103 25.08 6.83 -3.27
C TYR A 103 25.75 7.86 -2.37
N ALA A 104 26.83 7.48 -1.67
CA ALA A 104 27.62 8.42 -0.89
C ALA A 104 28.32 9.46 -1.80
N GLU A 105 28.86 9.03 -2.95
CA GLU A 105 29.42 9.92 -3.96
C GLU A 105 28.34 10.85 -4.55
N TRP A 106 27.15 10.33 -4.88
CA TRP A 106 26.04 11.13 -5.37
C TRP A 106 25.58 12.17 -4.35
N ALA A 107 25.46 11.77 -3.08
CA ALA A 107 25.13 12.66 -1.98
C ALA A 107 26.24 13.70 -1.70
N GLN A 108 27.51 13.38 -1.98
CA GLN A 108 28.59 14.36 -1.87
C GLN A 108 28.51 15.42 -2.99
N LYS A 109 28.17 14.99 -4.21
CA LYS A 109 28.04 15.88 -5.38
C LYS A 109 26.80 16.77 -5.30
N ASP A 110 25.70 16.25 -4.75
CA ASP A 110 24.46 17.00 -4.54
C ASP A 110 23.91 16.78 -3.11
N PRO A 111 24.46 17.49 -2.12
CA PRO A 111 24.16 17.25 -0.70
C PRO A 111 22.76 17.69 -0.27
N LYS A 112 22.02 18.42 -1.12
CA LYS A 112 20.66 18.88 -0.83
C LYS A 112 19.58 17.91 -1.31
N ARG A 113 19.95 16.80 -1.95
CA ARG A 113 19.00 15.78 -2.43
C ARG A 113 18.56 14.86 -1.31
N ALA A 114 17.31 14.99 -0.92
CA ALA A 114 16.70 14.14 0.09
C ALA A 114 16.64 12.67 -0.36
N SER A 115 16.40 12.41 -1.65
CA SER A 115 16.34 11.06 -2.25
C SER A 115 17.61 10.26 -2.01
N TYR A 116 18.79 10.87 -2.14
CA TYR A 116 20.07 10.20 -1.94
C TYR A 116 20.32 9.87 -0.46
N GLN A 117 19.98 10.78 0.45
CA GLN A 117 20.05 10.49 1.88
C GLN A 117 19.11 9.35 2.25
N TRP A 118 17.86 9.38 1.77
CA TRP A 118 16.91 8.30 2.01
C TRP A 118 17.39 6.95 1.44
N ALA A 119 17.93 6.93 0.21
CA ALA A 119 18.45 5.72 -0.41
C ALA A 119 19.67 5.14 0.33
N LEU A 120 20.54 5.97 0.92
CA LEU A 120 21.58 5.52 1.83
C LEU A 120 20.98 4.84 3.07
N GLY A 121 19.90 5.39 3.62
CA GLY A 121 19.13 4.76 4.70
C GLY A 121 18.55 3.42 4.29
N ASP A 122 17.90 3.32 3.13
CA ASP A 122 17.29 2.10 2.59
C ASP A 122 18.31 0.96 2.40
N LEU A 123 19.55 1.28 2.01
CA LEU A 123 20.64 0.30 1.90
C LEU A 123 21.09 -0.31 3.25
N HIS A 124 20.69 0.30 4.37
CA HIS A 124 20.87 -0.23 5.72
C HIS A 124 19.63 -0.95 6.28
N MET A 125 18.52 -0.94 5.55
CA MET A 125 17.27 -1.58 5.96
C MET A 125 17.48 -3.06 6.31
N TYR A 126 16.83 -3.49 7.39
CA TYR A 126 16.94 -4.84 7.98
C TYR A 126 18.33 -5.23 8.53
N LYS A 127 19.35 -4.35 8.45
CA LYS A 127 20.69 -4.60 9.00
C LYS A 127 21.06 -3.66 10.14
N ASP A 128 20.79 -2.37 9.97
CA ASP A 128 21.21 -1.33 10.92
C ASP A 128 20.16 -0.21 10.96
N TYR A 129 19.14 -0.38 11.81
CA TYR A 129 18.05 0.60 11.94
C TYR A 129 18.51 1.95 12.52
N ALA A 130 19.65 2.01 13.22
CA ALA A 130 20.21 3.27 13.69
C ALA A 130 20.73 4.10 12.50
N LYS A 131 21.41 3.47 11.54
CA LYS A 131 21.80 4.13 10.28
C LYS A 131 20.60 4.46 9.40
N VAL A 132 19.60 3.58 9.30
CA VAL A 132 18.34 3.87 8.59
C VAL A 132 17.75 5.18 9.11
N GLU A 133 17.60 5.31 10.44
CA GLU A 133 17.10 6.52 11.06
C GLU A 133 18.00 7.74 10.80
N GLN A 134 19.31 7.62 11.01
CA GLN A 134 20.25 8.72 10.83
C GLN A 134 20.16 9.35 9.43
N TYR A 135 20.18 8.51 8.39
CA TYR A 135 20.10 8.97 7.00
C TYR A 135 18.70 9.48 6.63
N THR A 136 17.66 8.79 7.09
CA THR A 136 16.27 9.17 6.77
C THR A 136 15.86 10.46 7.49
N ARG A 137 16.39 10.73 8.69
CA ARG A 137 16.20 12.03 9.37
C ARG A 137 16.79 13.18 8.56
N LYS A 138 17.99 13.01 8.01
CA LYS A 138 18.57 14.01 7.08
C LYS A 138 17.70 14.21 5.85
N ALA A 139 17.13 13.13 5.30
CA ALA A 139 16.23 13.23 4.15
C ALA A 139 15.00 14.11 4.46
N VAL A 140 14.33 13.91 5.60
CA VAL A 140 13.16 14.74 5.98
C VAL A 140 13.52 16.15 6.44
N GLU A 141 14.77 16.38 6.88
CA GLU A 141 15.29 17.72 7.14
C GLU A 141 15.51 18.51 5.83
N LEU A 142 16.00 17.83 4.78
CA LEU A 142 16.18 18.40 3.45
C LEU A 142 14.86 18.61 2.71
N ASP A 143 13.96 17.62 2.80
CA ASP A 143 12.62 17.66 2.22
C ASP A 143 11.56 17.12 3.21
N PRO A 144 10.90 18.02 3.96
CA PRO A 144 9.80 17.66 4.85
C PRO A 144 8.56 17.07 4.17
N ARG A 145 8.44 17.17 2.84
CA ARG A 145 7.36 16.57 2.05
C ARG A 145 7.77 15.26 1.39
N PHE A 146 8.94 14.73 1.72
CA PHE A 146 9.36 13.42 1.25
C PHE A 146 8.61 12.31 1.99
N ALA A 147 7.41 11.97 1.50
CA ALA A 147 6.48 11.05 2.15
C ALA A 147 7.11 9.68 2.42
N ARG A 148 7.89 9.14 1.47
CA ARG A 148 8.61 7.88 1.64
C ARG A 148 9.58 7.89 2.82
N ALA A 149 10.29 8.99 3.06
CA ALA A 149 11.20 9.10 4.20
C ALA A 149 10.45 9.09 5.54
N TRP A 150 9.28 9.75 5.62
CA TRP A 150 8.41 9.64 6.80
C TRP A 150 7.92 8.21 7.02
N GLN A 151 7.53 7.50 5.95
CA GLN A 151 7.15 6.09 6.06
C GLN A 151 8.32 5.21 6.56
N THR A 152 9.53 5.44 6.06
CA THR A 152 10.74 4.73 6.52
C THR A 152 11.01 4.98 8.01
N LEU A 153 10.85 6.21 8.51
CA LEU A 153 10.93 6.49 9.95
C LEU A 153 9.83 5.81 10.75
N ALA A 154 8.60 5.73 10.22
CA ALA A 154 7.53 4.98 10.86
C ALA A 154 7.87 3.50 11.03
N LEU A 155 8.46 2.87 9.99
CA LEU A 155 8.89 1.48 10.04
C LEU A 155 9.98 1.26 11.11
N VAL A 156 10.93 2.18 11.25
CA VAL A 156 11.95 2.11 12.32
C VAL A 156 11.29 2.11 13.69
N GLU A 157 10.28 2.95 13.91
CA GLU A 157 9.56 3.02 15.17
C GLU A 157 8.65 1.81 15.40
N GLU A 158 8.08 1.23 14.34
CA GLU A 158 7.34 -0.04 14.41
C GLU A 158 8.24 -1.18 14.93
N VAL A 159 9.46 -1.31 14.39
CA VAL A 159 10.44 -2.31 14.85
C VAL A 159 10.81 -2.11 16.32
N ARG A 160 10.80 -0.87 16.80
CA ARG A 160 11.04 -0.53 18.21
C ARG A 160 9.80 -0.70 19.10
N GLY A 161 8.63 -0.99 18.52
CA GLY A 161 7.35 -1.04 19.22
C GLY A 161 6.82 0.34 19.66
N ASN A 162 7.39 1.43 19.15
CA ASN A 162 6.99 2.79 19.50
C ASN A 162 5.81 3.27 18.65
N ASN A 163 4.62 2.78 18.98
CA ASN A 163 3.37 3.09 18.27
C ASN A 163 3.03 4.61 18.25
N ALA A 164 3.55 5.40 19.21
CA ALA A 164 3.27 6.84 19.27
C ALA A 164 3.99 7.59 18.16
N ASN A 165 5.30 7.35 18.01
CA ASN A 165 6.10 7.94 16.95
C ASN A 165 5.77 7.35 15.57
N GLU A 166 5.56 6.03 15.49
CA GLU A 166 5.09 5.37 14.27
C GLU A 166 3.85 6.07 13.70
N HIS A 167 2.80 6.23 14.53
CA HIS A 167 1.59 6.95 14.14
C HIS A 167 1.87 8.38 13.68
N SER A 168 2.73 9.11 14.40
CA SER A 168 3.07 10.50 14.07
C SER A 168 3.75 10.58 12.69
N TYR A 169 4.67 9.67 12.39
CA TYR A 169 5.36 9.62 11.11
C TYR A 169 4.47 9.13 9.97
N LEU A 170 3.59 8.15 10.20
CA LEU A 170 2.59 7.74 9.20
C LEU A 170 1.62 8.88 8.86
N LYS A 171 1.23 9.68 9.86
CA LYS A 171 0.43 10.89 9.63
C LYS A 171 1.15 11.86 8.71
N LYS A 172 2.43 12.16 8.98
CA LYS A 172 3.24 13.05 8.13
C LYS A 172 3.40 12.51 6.70
N ALA A 173 3.59 11.19 6.53
CA ALA A 173 3.64 10.57 5.21
C ALA A 173 2.32 10.76 4.43
N ALA A 174 1.18 10.55 5.08
CA ALA A 174 -0.13 10.74 4.48
C ALA A 174 -0.46 12.21 4.18
N GLU A 175 0.00 13.15 5.02
CA GLU A 175 -0.14 14.59 4.77
C GLU A 175 0.76 15.09 3.62
N ALA A 176 1.97 14.53 3.49
CA ALA A 176 2.92 14.88 2.45
C ALA A 176 2.50 14.40 1.05
N ALA A 177 1.82 13.24 0.98
CA ALA A 177 1.31 12.67 -0.26
C ALA A 177 -0.14 12.17 -0.06
N PRO A 178 -1.13 13.09 -0.01
CA PRO A 178 -2.52 12.75 0.29
C PRO A 178 -3.09 11.75 -0.71
N ASP A 179 -2.76 11.87 -1.99
CA ASP A 179 -3.31 11.01 -3.05
C ASP A 179 -2.63 9.64 -3.14
N ASN A 180 -1.72 9.30 -2.22
CA ASN A 180 -1.11 7.99 -2.16
C ASN A 180 -1.97 7.02 -1.31
N PRO A 181 -2.53 5.95 -1.92
CA PRO A 181 -3.40 5.02 -1.21
C PRO A 181 -2.70 4.23 -0.12
N ALA A 182 -1.39 3.97 -0.25
CA ALA A 182 -0.63 3.22 0.75
C ALA A 182 -0.44 4.04 2.02
N TYR A 183 -0.04 5.32 1.90
CA TYR A 183 0.17 6.17 3.08
C TYR A 183 -1.13 6.45 3.82
N ALA A 184 -2.23 6.71 3.09
CA ALA A 184 -3.55 6.85 3.69
C ALA A 184 -3.97 5.57 4.44
N PHE A 185 -3.76 4.40 3.84
CA PHE A 185 -4.06 3.10 4.46
C PHE A 185 -3.25 2.86 5.74
N TYR A 186 -1.93 3.02 5.70
CA TYR A 186 -1.09 2.76 6.87
C TYR A 186 -1.37 3.75 8.00
N TYR A 187 -1.60 5.03 7.68
CA TYR A 187 -2.08 6.00 8.67
C TYR A 187 -3.40 5.56 9.31
N ALA A 188 -4.40 5.18 8.52
CA ALA A 188 -5.66 4.67 9.05
C ALA A 188 -5.43 3.46 9.97
N ASN A 189 -4.64 2.47 9.54
CA ASN A 189 -4.35 1.27 10.33
C ASN A 189 -3.62 1.56 11.65
N SER A 190 -2.77 2.61 11.71
CA SER A 190 -2.12 3.02 12.96
C SER A 190 -3.12 3.47 14.05
N LEU A 191 -4.32 3.91 13.67
CA LEU A 191 -5.38 4.32 14.61
C LEU A 191 -6.05 3.12 15.30
N LYS A 192 -5.90 1.90 14.76
CA LYS A 192 -6.55 0.68 15.26
C LYS A 192 -6.31 0.45 16.75
N ARG A 193 -5.08 0.69 17.22
CA ARG A 193 -4.70 0.52 18.63
C ARG A 193 -5.10 1.70 19.52
N LYS A 194 -5.42 2.86 18.92
CA LYS A 194 -5.71 4.10 19.64
C LYS A 194 -7.19 4.29 19.91
N ASN A 195 -8.02 4.14 18.87
CA ASN A 195 -9.46 4.42 18.97
C ASN A 195 -10.21 3.75 17.83
N LYS A 196 -11.12 2.83 18.17
CA LYS A 196 -11.92 2.06 17.20
C LYS A 196 -12.75 2.95 16.28
N SER A 197 -13.35 4.03 16.79
CA SER A 197 -14.17 4.96 16.01
C SER A 197 -13.32 5.77 15.02
N LEU A 198 -12.15 6.26 15.44
CA LEU A 198 -11.22 6.94 14.54
C LEU A 198 -10.68 5.99 13.47
N TYR A 199 -10.34 4.75 13.84
CA TYR A 199 -9.92 3.72 12.90
C TYR A 199 -10.98 3.44 11.84
N ALA A 200 -12.24 3.25 12.26
CA ALA A 200 -13.36 3.03 11.35
C ALA A 200 -13.55 4.22 10.39
N LYS A 201 -13.59 5.44 10.94
CA LYS A 201 -13.72 6.67 10.13
C LYS A 201 -12.59 6.80 9.11
N ALA A 202 -11.34 6.61 9.51
CA ALA A 202 -10.19 6.71 8.61
C ALA A 202 -10.17 5.59 7.56
N SER A 203 -10.54 4.36 7.93
CA SER A 203 -10.59 3.23 6.99
C SER A 203 -11.68 3.43 5.93
N LEU A 204 -12.85 3.94 6.33
CA LEU A 204 -13.93 4.30 5.40
C LEU A 204 -13.51 5.47 4.47
N ASP A 205 -12.74 6.43 4.97
CA ASP A 205 -12.17 7.51 4.14
C ASP A 205 -11.21 6.96 3.07
N VAL A 206 -10.35 6.00 3.42
CA VAL A 206 -9.47 5.31 2.47
C VAL A 206 -10.29 4.63 1.37
N ALA A 207 -11.29 3.83 1.73
CA ALA A 207 -12.17 3.17 0.76
C ALA A 207 -12.91 4.16 -0.15
N LYS A 208 -13.34 5.32 0.39
CA LYS A 208 -14.01 6.37 -0.36
C LYS A 208 -13.09 7.06 -1.36
N ARG A 209 -11.84 7.35 -0.96
CA ARG A 209 -10.88 8.09 -1.78
C ARG A 209 -10.21 7.24 -2.85
N PHE A 210 -10.11 5.93 -2.61
CA PHE A 210 -9.42 5.01 -3.50
C PHE A 210 -10.31 3.84 -3.96
N PRO A 211 -11.47 4.10 -4.59
CA PRO A 211 -12.47 3.09 -4.94
C PRO A 211 -12.02 2.11 -6.03
N LYS A 212 -10.93 2.41 -6.73
CA LYS A 212 -10.36 1.59 -7.80
C LYS A 212 -8.98 1.02 -7.45
N HIS A 213 -8.61 1.03 -6.17
CA HIS A 213 -7.28 0.60 -5.73
C HIS A 213 -7.41 -0.45 -4.61
N GLU A 214 -6.51 -1.43 -4.60
CA GLU A 214 -6.53 -2.54 -3.64
C GLU A 214 -6.48 -2.10 -2.18
N ARG A 215 -5.87 -0.94 -1.88
CA ARG A 215 -5.88 -0.38 -0.52
C ARG A 215 -7.25 0.04 -0.03
N GLY A 216 -8.16 0.43 -0.94
CA GLY A 216 -9.56 0.68 -0.61
C GLY A 216 -10.25 -0.60 -0.18
N ALA A 217 -10.17 -1.66 -0.99
CA ALA A 217 -10.69 -2.99 -0.67
C ALA A 217 -10.09 -3.53 0.64
N GLN A 218 -8.76 -3.42 0.79
CA GLN A 218 -8.03 -3.86 1.98
C GLN A 218 -8.49 -3.14 3.25
N SER A 219 -8.79 -1.84 3.17
CA SER A 219 -9.27 -1.06 4.32
C SER A 219 -10.63 -1.56 4.82
N LEU A 220 -11.58 -1.83 3.92
CA LEU A 220 -12.88 -2.41 4.28
C LEU A 220 -12.75 -3.85 4.77
N TYR A 221 -11.89 -4.66 4.16
CA TYR A 221 -11.61 -6.02 4.61
C TYR A 221 -11.17 -6.02 6.07
N TRP A 222 -10.14 -5.24 6.42
CA TRP A 222 -9.64 -5.20 7.80
C TRP A 222 -10.63 -4.57 8.76
N LEU A 223 -11.43 -3.61 8.30
CA LEU A 223 -12.49 -3.04 9.11
C LEU A 223 -13.54 -4.10 9.47
N GLY A 224 -13.99 -4.89 8.49
CA GLY A 224 -14.89 -6.03 8.71
C GLY A 224 -14.27 -7.12 9.59
N PHE A 225 -13.02 -7.51 9.32
CA PHE A 225 -12.30 -8.54 10.09
C PHE A 225 -12.19 -8.19 11.58
N ASN A 226 -11.81 -6.94 11.89
CA ASN A 226 -11.61 -6.47 13.27
C ASN A 226 -12.92 -6.06 13.97
N GLU A 227 -14.04 -5.99 13.25
CA GLU A 227 -15.32 -5.61 13.83
C GLU A 227 -15.92 -6.77 14.63
N THR A 228 -16.33 -6.49 15.86
CA THR A 228 -16.92 -7.48 16.77
C THR A 228 -18.44 -7.43 16.77
N ASN A 229 -19.04 -6.29 16.42
CA ASN A 229 -20.48 -6.15 16.24
C ASN A 229 -20.91 -6.83 14.92
N PRO A 230 -21.77 -7.86 14.96
CA PRO A 230 -22.16 -8.60 13.75
C PRO A 230 -22.80 -7.74 12.66
N ALA A 231 -23.63 -6.76 13.04
CA ALA A 231 -24.32 -5.90 12.09
C ALA A 231 -23.34 -4.96 11.35
N PHE A 232 -22.39 -4.36 12.07
CA PHE A 232 -21.36 -3.54 11.45
C PHE A 232 -20.38 -4.36 10.62
N LYS A 233 -19.97 -5.55 11.08
CA LYS A 233 -19.13 -6.47 10.32
C LYS A 233 -19.78 -6.79 8.97
N GLN A 234 -21.04 -7.20 8.99
CA GLN A 234 -21.80 -7.50 7.79
C GLN A 234 -21.91 -6.27 6.87
N ALA A 235 -22.17 -5.08 7.42
CA ALA A 235 -22.26 -3.84 6.64
C ALA A 235 -20.94 -3.51 5.92
N TYR A 236 -19.79 -3.63 6.59
CA TYR A 236 -18.48 -3.37 5.97
C TYR A 236 -18.13 -4.39 4.88
N LEU A 237 -18.44 -5.67 5.11
CA LEU A 237 -18.18 -6.73 4.15
C LEU A 237 -19.13 -6.66 2.93
N GLU A 238 -20.37 -6.25 3.12
CA GLU A 238 -21.29 -5.93 2.02
C GLU A 238 -20.80 -4.72 1.22
N GLN A 239 -20.35 -3.67 1.90
CA GLN A 239 -19.76 -2.51 1.23
C GLN A 239 -18.55 -2.93 0.40
N LEU A 240 -17.68 -3.79 0.94
CA LEU A 240 -16.54 -4.36 0.22
C LEU A 240 -16.99 -5.11 -1.05
N ARG A 241 -17.96 -6.03 -0.91
CA ARG A 241 -18.52 -6.81 -2.03
C ARG A 241 -19.09 -5.94 -3.13
N LEU A 242 -19.81 -4.88 -2.76
CA LEU A 242 -20.53 -4.00 -3.68
C LEU A 242 -19.59 -3.01 -4.39
N GLN A 243 -18.56 -2.53 -3.71
CA GLN A 243 -17.66 -1.51 -4.26
C GLN A 243 -16.46 -2.08 -5.03
N TYR A 244 -16.04 -3.31 -4.69
CA TYR A 244 -14.81 -3.91 -5.22
C TYR A 244 -15.13 -5.28 -5.82
N PRO A 245 -15.24 -5.39 -7.16
CA PRO A 245 -15.49 -6.67 -7.85
C PRO A 245 -14.49 -7.75 -7.43
N VAL A 246 -14.99 -8.89 -6.97
CA VAL A 246 -14.13 -9.97 -6.41
C VAL A 246 -13.11 -10.53 -7.40
N ALA A 247 -13.40 -10.50 -8.69
CA ALA A 247 -12.49 -10.95 -9.75
C ALA A 247 -11.30 -9.98 -9.97
N GLU A 248 -11.43 -8.72 -9.56
CA GLU A 248 -10.41 -7.67 -9.73
C GLU A 248 -9.67 -7.35 -8.43
N PHE A 249 -10.30 -7.61 -7.28
CA PHE A 249 -9.78 -7.23 -5.96
C PHE A 249 -9.62 -8.44 -5.06
N SER A 250 -8.36 -8.79 -4.79
CA SER A 250 -7.95 -9.90 -3.95
C SER A 250 -8.53 -9.81 -2.53
N TRP A 251 -8.48 -8.62 -1.91
CA TRP A 251 -9.05 -8.40 -0.57
C TRP A 251 -10.57 -8.53 -0.55
N SER A 252 -11.25 -8.18 -1.65
CA SER A 252 -12.69 -8.41 -1.77
C SER A 252 -13.00 -9.90 -1.83
N SER A 253 -12.30 -10.64 -2.70
CA SER A 253 -12.42 -12.10 -2.80
C SER A 253 -12.18 -12.80 -1.45
N SER A 254 -11.13 -12.42 -0.72
CA SER A 254 -10.85 -12.96 0.61
C SER A 254 -11.94 -12.63 1.63
N GLY A 255 -12.51 -11.43 1.57
CA GLY A 255 -13.56 -10.98 2.49
C GLY A 255 -14.87 -11.76 2.37
N MET A 256 -15.12 -12.38 1.22
CA MET A 256 -16.40 -13.06 0.98
C MET A 256 -16.58 -14.30 1.85
N PHE A 257 -15.51 -14.98 2.25
CA PHE A 257 -15.60 -16.09 3.21
C PHE A 257 -16.15 -15.62 4.55
N MET A 258 -15.67 -14.49 5.08
CA MET A 258 -16.21 -13.90 6.32
C MET A 258 -17.66 -13.45 6.15
N LEU A 259 -18.03 -12.96 4.96
CA LEU A 259 -19.42 -12.57 4.70
C LEU A 259 -20.34 -13.79 4.63
N PHE A 260 -19.88 -14.89 4.03
CA PHE A 260 -20.60 -16.16 4.02
C PHE A 260 -20.79 -16.69 5.45
N GLU A 261 -19.75 -16.67 6.28
CA GLU A 261 -19.84 -17.02 7.70
C GLU A 261 -20.77 -16.11 8.50
N ALA A 262 -20.87 -14.83 8.13
CA ALA A 262 -21.86 -13.94 8.73
C ALA A 262 -23.30 -14.29 8.30
N TYR A 263 -23.48 -14.89 7.12
CA TYR A 263 -24.79 -15.20 6.55
C TYR A 263 -25.34 -16.59 6.83
N HIS A 264 -24.52 -17.64 6.81
CA HIS A 264 -25.03 -19.01 6.62
C HIS A 264 -26.10 -19.45 7.66
N LYS A 265 -26.03 -18.91 8.89
CA LYS A 265 -27.07 -19.11 9.92
C LYS A 265 -28.12 -18.00 9.97
N ALA A 266 -27.71 -16.74 9.84
CA ALA A 266 -28.58 -15.58 10.07
C ALA A 266 -29.45 -15.20 8.85
N ALA A 267 -28.97 -15.50 7.65
CA ALA A 267 -29.64 -15.22 6.39
C ALA A 267 -29.25 -16.29 5.33
N PRO A 268 -29.80 -17.53 5.43
CA PRO A 268 -29.46 -18.65 4.55
C PRO A 268 -29.56 -18.33 3.06
N ASP A 269 -30.59 -17.58 2.64
CA ASP A 269 -30.78 -17.20 1.23
C ASP A 269 -29.66 -16.26 0.73
N LYS A 270 -29.17 -15.37 1.59
CA LYS A 270 -28.04 -14.49 1.25
C LYS A 270 -26.74 -15.27 1.14
N ALA A 271 -26.52 -16.24 2.03
CA ALA A 271 -25.35 -17.13 1.95
C ALA A 271 -25.37 -17.94 0.65
N LEU A 272 -26.55 -18.45 0.26
CA LEU A 272 -26.74 -19.19 -0.99
C LEU A 272 -26.40 -18.31 -2.20
N ALA A 273 -27.04 -17.14 -2.31
CA ALA A 273 -26.81 -16.21 -3.41
C ALA A 273 -25.35 -15.73 -3.49
N LEU A 274 -24.70 -15.52 -2.34
CA LEU A 274 -23.28 -15.19 -2.29
C LEU A 274 -22.42 -16.32 -2.86
N ALA A 275 -22.62 -17.56 -2.42
CA ALA A 275 -21.84 -18.70 -2.90
C ALA A 275 -22.04 -18.94 -4.41
N GLU A 276 -23.26 -18.82 -4.92
CA GLU A 276 -23.55 -18.89 -6.37
C GLU A 276 -22.80 -17.80 -7.15
N GLY A 277 -22.84 -16.56 -6.65
CA GLY A 277 -22.11 -15.44 -7.24
C GLY A 277 -20.60 -15.68 -7.28
N MET A 278 -20.03 -16.27 -6.22
CA MET A 278 -18.60 -16.58 -6.15
C MET A 278 -18.19 -17.73 -7.09
N VAL A 279 -19.00 -18.79 -7.20
CA VAL A 279 -18.77 -19.86 -8.19
C VAL A 279 -18.77 -19.30 -9.61
N LYS A 280 -19.69 -18.36 -9.91
CA LYS A 280 -19.75 -17.70 -11.22
C LYS A 280 -18.55 -16.78 -11.48
N ALA A 281 -18.10 -16.04 -10.46
CA ALA A 281 -16.96 -15.13 -10.58
C ALA A 281 -15.63 -15.87 -10.78
N PHE A 282 -15.52 -17.10 -10.25
CA PHE A 282 -14.34 -17.94 -10.37
C PHE A 282 -14.72 -19.29 -10.99
N PRO A 283 -14.79 -19.41 -12.33
CA PRO A 283 -15.30 -20.60 -13.00
C PRO A 283 -14.38 -21.83 -12.92
N ALA A 284 -13.11 -21.64 -12.53
CA ALA A 284 -12.12 -22.72 -12.41
C ALA A 284 -11.11 -22.45 -11.29
N GLY A 285 -10.29 -23.46 -10.98
CA GLY A 285 -9.22 -23.35 -9.99
C GLY A 285 -9.63 -23.66 -8.55
N SER A 286 -8.73 -23.42 -7.61
CA SER A 286 -8.93 -23.75 -6.20
C SER A 286 -10.08 -22.95 -5.56
N GLN A 287 -10.22 -21.67 -5.89
CA GLN A 287 -11.31 -20.84 -5.38
C GLN A 287 -12.68 -21.38 -5.81
N ASN A 288 -12.83 -21.80 -7.08
CA ASN A 288 -14.06 -22.43 -7.56
C ASN A 288 -14.43 -23.64 -6.70
N LYS A 289 -13.48 -24.56 -6.47
CA LYS A 289 -13.71 -25.77 -5.68
C LYS A 289 -14.17 -25.45 -4.25
N SER A 290 -13.54 -24.46 -3.61
CA SER A 290 -13.92 -24.01 -2.27
C SER A 290 -15.34 -23.43 -2.26
N TRP A 291 -15.68 -22.58 -3.23
CA TRP A 291 -17.02 -21.97 -3.30
C TRP A 291 -18.11 -22.95 -3.71
N GLN A 292 -17.80 -23.95 -4.54
CA GLN A 292 -18.72 -25.03 -4.87
C GLN A 292 -19.07 -25.86 -3.62
N ALA A 293 -18.07 -26.18 -2.78
CA ALA A 293 -18.31 -26.88 -1.52
C ALA A 293 -19.19 -26.06 -0.56
N LEU A 294 -18.98 -24.75 -0.46
CA LEU A 294 -19.82 -23.85 0.36
C LEU A 294 -21.24 -23.72 -0.21
N LEU A 295 -21.39 -23.70 -1.53
CA LEU A 295 -22.69 -23.69 -2.21
C LEU A 295 -23.47 -24.98 -1.89
N ASP A 296 -22.85 -26.14 -2.04
CA ASP A 296 -23.48 -27.44 -1.76
C ASP A 296 -23.82 -27.58 -0.27
N TYR A 297 -22.90 -27.15 0.62
CA TYR A 297 -23.16 -27.05 2.05
C TYR A 297 -24.41 -26.22 2.34
N GLN A 298 -24.53 -25.01 1.78
CA GLN A 298 -25.66 -24.14 2.06
C GLN A 298 -26.98 -24.70 1.52
N LYS A 299 -26.98 -25.32 0.33
CA LYS A 299 -28.14 -26.02 -0.23
C LYS A 299 -28.62 -27.14 0.69
N ASN A 300 -27.68 -27.93 1.21
CA ASN A 300 -27.98 -29.03 2.13
C ASN A 300 -28.55 -28.52 3.46
N MET A 301 -28.00 -27.43 4.02
CA MET A 301 -28.52 -26.82 5.25
C MET A 301 -29.96 -26.31 5.08
N ILE A 302 -30.27 -25.64 3.96
CA ILE A 302 -31.63 -25.18 3.67
C ILE A 302 -32.58 -26.37 3.52
N ARG A 303 -32.17 -27.40 2.77
CA ARG A 303 -32.97 -28.63 2.59
C ARG A 303 -33.25 -29.33 3.92
N ALA A 304 -32.24 -29.46 4.78
CA ALA A 304 -32.39 -30.07 6.10
C ALA A 304 -33.39 -29.30 6.98
N GLN A 305 -33.32 -27.95 6.98
CA GLN A 305 -34.26 -27.13 7.74
C GLN A 305 -35.71 -27.34 7.27
N VAL A 306 -35.95 -27.38 5.96
CA VAL A 306 -37.29 -27.63 5.40
C VAL A 306 -37.84 -29.00 5.81
N LEU A 307 -37.01 -30.04 5.86
CA LEU A 307 -37.42 -31.38 6.31
C LEU A 307 -37.76 -31.40 7.80
N LEU A 308 -36.94 -30.72 8.63
CA LEU A 308 -37.20 -30.58 10.06
C LEU A 308 -38.51 -29.85 10.33
N ASP A 309 -38.77 -28.75 9.63
CA ASP A 309 -39.99 -27.97 9.78
C ASP A 309 -41.25 -28.77 9.40
N LYS A 310 -41.11 -29.70 8.43
CA LYS A 310 -42.17 -30.62 8.02
C LYS A 310 -42.34 -31.85 8.94
N LYS A 311 -41.47 -32.02 9.95
CA LYS A 311 -41.35 -33.24 10.77
C LYS A 311 -41.16 -34.52 9.93
N ASP A 312 -40.59 -34.39 8.75
CA ASP A 312 -40.42 -35.49 7.80
C ASP A 312 -39.02 -36.11 7.98
N PHE A 313 -38.90 -36.94 9.01
CA PHE A 313 -37.63 -37.54 9.44
C PHE A 313 -37.20 -38.75 8.60
N ALA A 314 -38.02 -39.18 7.62
CA ALA A 314 -37.77 -40.42 6.87
C ALA A 314 -36.71 -40.30 5.76
N ILE A 315 -36.22 -39.09 5.45
CA ILE A 315 -35.29 -38.82 4.33
C ILE A 315 -33.92 -38.28 4.82
N ALA A 316 -33.71 -38.15 6.13
CA ALA A 316 -32.52 -37.50 6.70
C ALA A 316 -31.25 -38.38 6.74
N SER A 317 -31.27 -39.59 6.17
CA SER A 317 -30.19 -40.59 6.27
C SER A 317 -29.61 -41.07 4.93
N GLY A 318 -29.80 -40.32 3.83
CA GLY A 318 -29.26 -40.66 2.50
C GLY A 318 -28.29 -39.62 1.96
#